data_AF-A0A932YZP5-F1
#
_entry.id   AF-A0A932YZP5-F1
#
_cell.length_a   1.000
_cell.length_b   1.000
_cell.length_c   1.000
_cell.angle_alpha   90.00
_cell.angle_beta   90.00
_cell.angle_gamma   90.00
#
_symmetry.space_group_name_H-M   'P 1'
#
loop_
_entity.id
_entity.type
_entity.pdbx_description
1 polymer ?
#
loop_
_entity_poly.entity_id
_entity_poly.type
_entity_poly.pdbx_seq_one_letter_code
_entity_poly.pdbx_strand_id
1 'polypeptide(L)'
;MNDTPAENIESQPAAPEQPAAPAAEPPANAPAPTTEPIPPTPPLESLPSPAPAAETMVADVKTSPQPESALPAPASVEPRISPKLFREKALAAIQFRKRAKLEKIMAFAVKKGSITNNHVEKLLRVSDATATRYLDLLVRQNRLRNIGVKSRR
;
A
#
# COMPACT_ATOMS: atom_id res chain seq x y z
N MET A 1 -61.13 -51.70 -18.78
CA MET A 1 -59.90 -51.19 -19.42
C MET A 1 -58.73 -51.95 -18.81
N ASN A 2 -57.83 -52.42 -19.65
CA ASN A 2 -56.94 -53.58 -19.48
C ASN A 2 -55.93 -53.51 -18.33
N ASP A 3 -55.73 -54.67 -17.69
CA ASP A 3 -54.47 -55.11 -17.09
C ASP A 3 -53.34 -55.18 -18.14
N THR A 4 -52.12 -54.73 -17.79
CA THR A 4 -50.85 -55.47 -17.86
C THR A 4 -49.70 -54.53 -17.48
N PRO A 5 -48.84 -54.90 -16.50
CA PRO A 5 -47.58 -54.24 -16.19
C PRO A 5 -46.44 -54.80 -17.05
N ALA A 6 -45.56 -53.94 -17.56
CA ALA A 6 -44.27 -54.33 -18.12
C ALA A 6 -43.26 -53.24 -17.71
N GLU A 7 -42.44 -53.48 -16.69
CA GLU A 7 -41.13 -54.16 -16.74
C GLU A 7 -40.06 -53.36 -17.51
N ASN A 8 -39.04 -52.98 -16.73
CA ASN A 8 -37.64 -53.06 -17.11
C ASN A 8 -37.14 -52.16 -18.26
N ILE A 9 -36.66 -50.97 -17.89
CA ILE A 9 -35.35 -50.51 -18.39
C ILE A 9 -34.53 -50.08 -17.18
N GLU A 10 -33.86 -51.06 -16.60
CA GLU A 10 -32.64 -50.84 -15.85
C GLU A 10 -31.58 -50.26 -16.81
N SER A 11 -31.11 -49.05 -16.54
CA SER A 11 -29.87 -48.55 -17.12
C SER A 11 -29.21 -47.60 -16.11
N GLN A 12 -28.10 -48.12 -15.59
CA GLN A 12 -27.25 -47.63 -14.53
C GLN A 12 -26.71 -46.20 -14.75
N PRO A 13 -26.28 -45.54 -13.66
CA PRO A 13 -25.67 -44.21 -13.70
C PRO A 13 -24.28 -44.28 -14.35
N ALA A 14 -24.08 -43.59 -15.47
CA ALA A 14 -22.75 -43.38 -16.05
C ALA A 14 -22.12 -42.10 -15.46
N ALA A 15 -21.35 -42.27 -14.39
CA ALA A 15 -20.30 -41.35 -13.96
C ALA A 15 -19.18 -42.18 -13.31
N PRO A 16 -17.92 -41.73 -13.30
CA PRO A 16 -17.11 -41.07 -14.32
C PRO A 16 -15.97 -42.01 -14.81
N GLU A 17 -15.47 -41.86 -16.04
CA GLU A 17 -14.24 -42.54 -16.46
C GLU A 17 -13.02 -42.01 -15.67
N GLN A 18 -12.53 -42.85 -14.75
CA GLN A 18 -11.14 -42.89 -14.31
C GLN A 18 -10.72 -44.35 -14.28
N PRO A 19 -9.74 -44.76 -15.11
CA PRO A 19 -8.46 -45.26 -14.56
C PRO A 19 -7.27 -44.97 -15.53
N ALA A 20 -5.99 -44.87 -15.19
CA ALA A 20 -5.18 -45.19 -14.02
C ALA A 20 -3.83 -44.42 -14.15
N ALA A 21 -3.24 -44.02 -13.01
CA ALA A 21 -1.79 -43.93 -12.83
C ALA A 21 -1.32 -45.29 -12.27
N PRO A 22 -0.10 -45.83 -12.52
CA PRO A 22 1.17 -45.14 -12.24
C PRO A 22 2.41 -45.53 -13.11
N ALA A 23 3.32 -44.58 -13.36
CA ALA A 23 4.78 -44.82 -13.41
C ALA A 23 5.54 -43.48 -13.45
N ALA A 24 6.52 -43.34 -12.55
CA ALA A 24 7.58 -42.31 -12.55
C ALA A 24 8.40 -42.38 -13.87
N GLU A 25 9.06 -41.35 -14.39
CA GLU A 25 10.10 -40.50 -13.79
C GLU A 25 10.27 -39.18 -14.58
N PRO A 26 10.89 -38.14 -13.98
CA PRO A 26 11.17 -36.87 -14.65
C PRO A 26 12.42 -36.96 -15.54
N PRO A 27 12.47 -36.13 -16.59
CA PRO A 27 13.68 -35.32 -16.75
C PRO A 27 13.32 -33.84 -16.80
N ALA A 28 14.08 -33.10 -15.99
CA ALA A 28 14.16 -31.67 -15.99
C ALA A 28 14.41 -31.14 -17.40
N ASN A 29 13.51 -30.31 -17.91
CA ASN A 29 13.84 -29.35 -18.95
C ASN A 29 13.58 -27.95 -18.39
N ALA A 30 14.47 -27.57 -17.48
CA ALA A 30 14.68 -26.18 -17.15
C ALA A 30 15.31 -25.52 -18.40
N PRO A 31 14.71 -24.48 -18.99
CA PRO A 31 15.51 -23.57 -19.79
C PRO A 31 16.44 -22.85 -18.82
N ALA A 32 17.70 -23.27 -18.82
CA ALA A 32 18.77 -22.48 -18.24
C ALA A 32 18.84 -21.12 -18.97
N PRO A 33 18.79 -19.98 -18.28
CA PRO A 33 19.51 -18.82 -18.75
C PRO A 33 20.99 -19.05 -18.38
N THR A 34 21.75 -19.56 -19.35
CA THR A 34 23.21 -19.38 -19.33
C THR A 34 23.49 -17.88 -19.38
N THR A 35 24.09 -17.43 -18.29
CA THR A 35 24.99 -16.29 -18.09
C THR A 35 25.40 -15.52 -19.34
N GLU A 36 25.05 -14.24 -19.39
CA GLU A 36 25.95 -13.22 -19.93
C GLU A 36 26.35 -12.31 -18.74
N PRO A 37 27.66 -12.17 -18.44
CA PRO A 37 28.12 -11.29 -17.38
C PRO A 37 27.98 -9.84 -17.87
N ILE A 38 27.04 -9.11 -17.29
CA ILE A 38 27.00 -7.65 -17.45
C ILE A 38 28.29 -7.11 -16.80
N PRO A 39 29.08 -6.27 -17.51
CA PRO A 39 30.37 -5.77 -17.06
C PRO A 39 30.26 -5.07 -15.71
N PRO A 40 31.35 -4.99 -14.92
CA PRO A 40 31.37 -4.13 -13.75
C PRO A 40 31.06 -2.71 -14.20
N THR A 41 29.93 -2.17 -13.73
CA THR A 41 29.70 -0.73 -13.76
C THR A 41 30.93 -0.05 -13.16
N PRO A 42 31.51 0.96 -13.85
CA PRO A 42 32.64 1.70 -13.31
C PRO A 42 32.29 2.23 -11.91
N PRO A 43 33.24 2.24 -10.96
CA PRO A 43 33.02 2.80 -9.63
C PRO A 43 32.36 4.17 -9.76
N LEU A 44 31.28 4.38 -9.01
CA LEU A 44 30.75 5.72 -8.82
C LEU A 44 31.90 6.62 -8.40
N GLU A 45 32.14 7.59 -9.26
CA GLU A 45 33.04 8.70 -9.06
C GLU A 45 32.78 9.32 -7.69
N SER A 46 33.80 9.23 -6.84
CA SER A 46 34.17 10.21 -5.82
C SER A 46 33.01 10.89 -5.09
N LEU A 47 32.55 10.28 -4.00
CA LEU A 47 32.00 11.07 -2.90
C LEU A 47 33.09 12.07 -2.48
N PRO A 48 32.85 13.39 -2.48
CA PRO A 48 33.75 14.30 -1.78
C PRO A 48 33.65 13.95 -0.30
N SER A 49 34.70 13.28 0.20
CA SER A 49 34.98 13.19 1.64
C SER A 49 35.21 14.62 2.12
N PRO A 50 34.38 15.18 3.04
CA PRO A 50 34.78 16.41 3.71
C PRO A 50 35.96 16.07 4.60
N ALA A 51 37.16 16.46 4.15
CA ALA A 51 38.37 16.39 4.94
C ALA A 51 38.15 17.10 6.30
N PRO A 52 38.47 16.47 7.45
CA PRO A 52 38.55 17.18 8.71
C PRO A 52 39.97 17.74 8.81
N ALA A 53 40.20 18.91 8.21
CA ALA A 53 41.43 19.66 8.42
C ALA A 53 41.22 21.14 8.15
N ALA A 54 40.82 21.87 9.18
CA ALA A 54 41.29 23.23 9.43
C ALA A 54 40.78 23.67 10.80
N GLU A 55 41.50 23.28 11.85
CA GLU A 55 41.68 24.19 12.97
C GLU A 55 42.24 25.49 12.39
N THR A 56 41.42 26.54 12.39
CA THR A 56 41.89 27.91 12.29
C THR A 56 41.31 28.64 13.48
N MET A 57 42.05 28.55 14.59
CA MET A 57 42.11 29.61 15.56
C MET A 57 42.39 30.92 14.81
N VAL A 58 41.48 31.88 14.91
CA VAL A 58 41.70 33.25 15.41
C VAL A 58 40.61 34.17 14.88
N ALA A 59 39.76 34.66 15.77
CA ALA A 59 39.23 36.01 15.75
C ALA A 59 38.30 36.17 16.96
N ASP A 60 38.91 36.40 18.12
CA ASP A 60 38.26 37.22 19.13
C ASP A 60 38.11 38.62 18.52
N VAL A 61 36.94 38.89 17.96
CA VAL A 61 36.46 40.26 17.78
C VAL A 61 35.20 40.37 18.61
N LYS A 62 35.45 40.71 19.87
CA LYS A 62 34.46 41.25 20.79
C LYS A 62 33.94 42.60 20.26
N THR A 63 33.15 42.58 19.19
CA THR A 63 32.26 43.69 18.87
C THR A 63 30.94 43.40 19.54
N SER A 64 30.80 43.94 20.74
CA SER A 64 29.51 44.12 21.39
C SER A 64 28.74 45.20 20.63
N PRO A 65 27.59 44.91 19.98
CA PRO A 65 26.69 45.97 19.59
C PRO A 65 25.96 46.39 20.86
N GLN A 66 26.32 47.57 21.35
CA GLN A 66 25.58 48.32 22.35
C GLN A 66 24.09 48.37 21.92
N PRO A 67 23.13 48.03 22.80
CA PRO A 67 21.71 48.17 22.48
C PRO A 67 21.39 49.66 22.46
N GLU A 68 21.46 50.27 21.28
CA GLU A 68 20.92 51.59 21.04
C GLU A 68 19.40 51.50 21.26
N SER A 69 18.95 52.24 22.27
CA SER A 69 17.58 52.27 22.75
C SER A 69 16.69 52.94 21.68
N ALA A 70 16.30 52.16 20.67
CA ALA A 70 15.30 52.58 19.71
C ALA A 70 13.91 52.43 20.34
N LEU A 71 13.21 53.56 20.43
CA LEU A 71 11.80 53.70 20.80
C LEU A 71 10.92 52.62 20.15
N PRO A 72 9.88 52.10 20.85
CA PRO A 72 8.98 51.10 20.29
C PRO A 72 8.14 51.71 19.16
N ALA A 73 8.54 51.47 17.91
CA ALA A 73 7.62 51.61 16.79
C ALA A 73 6.45 50.63 16.99
N PRO A 74 5.18 51.01 16.70
CA PRO A 74 4.06 50.08 16.72
C PRO A 74 4.21 49.10 15.56
N ALA A 75 5.00 48.04 15.78
CA ALA A 75 5.18 46.96 14.84
C ALA A 75 3.84 46.24 14.67
N SER A 76 3.25 46.49 13.50
CA SER A 76 2.15 45.74 12.88
C SER A 76 2.06 44.30 13.39
N VAL A 77 0.87 43.95 13.90
CA VAL A 77 0.55 42.60 14.37
C VAL A 77 0.40 41.69 13.14
N GLU A 78 1.53 41.34 12.50
CA GLU A 78 1.52 40.26 11.53
C GLU A 78 1.10 38.98 12.25
N PRO A 79 0.10 38.24 11.76
CA PRO A 79 -0.34 37.01 12.41
C PRO A 79 0.80 36.00 12.32
N ARG A 80 1.58 35.88 13.41
CA ARG A 80 2.62 34.87 13.54
C ARG A 80 1.95 33.51 13.50
N ILE A 81 1.93 32.88 12.32
CA ILE A 81 1.35 31.56 12.13
C ILE A 81 2.16 30.58 12.97
N SER A 82 1.58 30.14 14.08
CA SER A 82 2.25 29.28 15.04
C SER A 82 2.45 27.88 14.45
N PRO A 83 3.58 27.20 14.75
CA PRO A 83 3.88 25.86 14.21
C PRO A 83 2.79 24.82 14.50
N LYS A 84 2.03 25.01 15.59
CA LYS A 84 0.86 24.18 15.94
C LYS A 84 -0.23 24.25 14.86
N LEU A 85 -0.51 25.45 14.33
CA LEU A 85 -1.54 25.66 13.30
C LEU A 85 -1.21 24.91 12.01
N PHE A 86 0.07 24.87 11.61
CA PHE A 86 0.50 24.11 10.43
C PHE A 86 0.31 22.60 10.61
N ARG A 87 0.61 22.07 11.80
CA ARG A 87 0.42 20.65 12.11
C ARG A 87 -1.05 20.24 12.04
N GLU A 88 -1.94 21.05 12.62
CA GLU A 88 -3.38 20.78 12.58
C GLU A 88 -3.91 20.79 11.15
N LYS A 89 -3.53 21.79 10.34
CA LYS A 89 -3.86 21.85 8.91
C LYS A 89 -3.37 20.61 8.14
N ALA A 90 -2.13 20.17 8.41
CA ALA A 90 -1.57 18.97 7.78
C ALA A 90 -2.34 17.70 8.16
N LEU A 91 -2.68 17.52 9.44
CA LEU A 91 -3.49 16.40 9.90
C LEU A 91 -4.89 16.41 9.30
N ALA A 92 -5.53 17.58 9.23
CA ALA A 92 -6.83 17.73 8.59
C ALA A 92 -6.77 17.33 7.11
N ALA A 93 -5.74 17.75 6.37
CA ALA A 93 -5.55 17.37 4.98
C ALA A 93 -5.34 15.85 4.80
N ILE A 94 -4.56 15.20 5.67
CA ILE A 94 -4.37 13.75 5.66
C ILE A 94 -5.69 13.03 5.90
N GLN A 95 -6.46 13.46 6.90
CA GLN A 95 -7.77 12.88 7.21
C GLN A 95 -8.75 13.07 6.06
N PHE A 96 -8.78 14.25 5.43
CA PHE A 96 -9.63 14.53 4.27
C PHE A 96 -9.33 13.56 3.12
N ARG A 97 -8.05 13.42 2.74
CA ARG A 97 -7.63 12.47 1.71
C ARG A 97 -8.00 11.03 2.07
N LYS A 98 -7.88 10.66 3.35
CA LYS A 98 -8.28 9.34 3.85
C LYS A 98 -9.79 9.12 3.69
N ARG A 99 -10.63 10.09 4.05
CA ARG A 99 -12.09 10.03 3.89
C ARG A 99 -12.49 9.93 2.42
N ALA A 100 -11.92 10.75 1.56
CA ALA A 100 -12.18 10.70 0.11
C ALA A 100 -11.86 9.32 -0.49
N LYS A 101 -10.77 8.67 -0.06
CA LYS A 101 -10.45 7.29 -0.47
C LYS A 101 -11.51 6.29 0.00
N LEU A 102 -11.95 6.39 1.26
CA LEU A 102 -13.00 5.52 1.80
C LEU A 102 -14.35 5.71 1.09
N GLU A 103 -14.71 6.94 0.76
CA GLU A 103 -15.92 7.26 -0.02
C GLU A 103 -15.85 6.67 -1.43
N LYS A 104 -14.70 6.71 -2.09
CA LYS A 104 -14.51 6.09 -3.40
C LYS A 104 -14.71 4.57 -3.36
N ILE A 105 -14.16 3.91 -2.34
CA ILE A 105 -14.37 2.48 -2.09
C ILE A 105 -15.86 2.19 -1.88
N MET A 106 -16.55 3.03 -1.10
CA MET A 106 -17.97 2.90 -0.82
C MET A 106 -18.83 3.04 -2.08
N ALA A 107 -18.61 4.09 -2.87
CA ALA A 107 -19.32 4.29 -4.12
C ALA A 107 -19.13 3.09 -5.08
N PHE A 108 -17.92 2.54 -5.13
CA PHE A 108 -17.63 1.34 -5.90
C PHE A 108 -18.34 0.10 -5.35
N ALA A 109 -18.35 -0.09 -4.03
CA ALA A 109 -19.01 -1.20 -3.37
C ALA A 109 -20.54 -1.16 -3.58
N VAL A 110 -21.17 0.01 -3.52
CA VAL A 110 -22.61 0.15 -3.82
C VAL A 110 -22.89 -0.22 -5.28
N LYS A 111 -22.05 0.20 -6.22
CA LYS A 111 -22.23 -0.11 -7.64
C LYS A 111 -22.09 -1.60 -7.97
N LYS A 112 -21.15 -2.29 -7.32
CA LYS A 112 -20.85 -3.71 -7.60
C LYS A 112 -21.60 -4.69 -6.70
N GLY A 113 -22.07 -4.25 -5.54
CA GLY A 113 -22.68 -5.09 -4.50
C GLY A 113 -21.68 -5.88 -3.65
N SER A 114 -20.50 -6.21 -4.18
CA SER A 114 -19.42 -6.85 -3.45
C SER A 114 -18.06 -6.24 -3.79
N ILE A 115 -17.13 -6.29 -2.83
CA ILE A 115 -15.79 -5.74 -2.99
C ILE A 115 -14.76 -6.66 -2.35
N THR A 116 -13.60 -6.80 -2.99
CA THR A 116 -12.47 -7.60 -2.51
C THR A 116 -11.21 -6.75 -2.50
N ASN A 117 -10.14 -7.25 -1.89
CA ASN A 117 -8.91 -6.48 -1.74
C ASN A 117 -8.32 -6.01 -3.07
N ASN A 118 -8.21 -6.94 -4.03
CA ASN A 118 -7.76 -6.69 -5.40
C ASN A 118 -8.53 -5.55 -6.10
N HIS A 119 -9.83 -5.39 -5.82
CA HIS A 119 -10.61 -4.30 -6.38
C HIS A 119 -10.17 -2.95 -5.82
N VAL A 120 -9.91 -2.87 -4.52
CA VAL A 120 -9.47 -1.64 -3.86
C VAL A 120 -8.05 -1.26 -4.30
N GLU A 121 -7.16 -2.24 -4.44
CA GLU A 121 -5.81 -2.02 -4.97
C GLU A 121 -5.85 -1.39 -6.36
N LYS A 122 -6.65 -1.94 -7.27
CA LYS A 122 -6.82 -1.40 -8.63
C LYS A 122 -7.51 -0.03 -8.64
N LEU A 123 -8.50 0.18 -7.76
CA LEU A 123 -9.28 1.43 -7.68
C LEU A 123 -8.46 2.62 -7.14
N LEU A 124 -7.62 2.37 -6.14
CA LEU A 124 -6.86 3.41 -5.44
C LEU A 124 -5.36 3.41 -5.75
N ARG A 125 -4.86 2.41 -6.49
CA ARG A 125 -3.44 2.19 -6.79
C ARG A 125 -2.59 2.13 -5.52
N VAL A 126 -3.03 1.29 -4.58
CA VAL A 126 -2.36 1.07 -3.28
C VAL A 126 -1.97 -0.40 -3.12
N SER A 127 -1.09 -0.71 -2.16
CA SER A 127 -0.70 -2.08 -1.84
C SER A 127 -1.83 -2.88 -1.19
N ASP A 128 -1.76 -4.20 -1.31
CA ASP A 128 -2.68 -5.18 -0.71
C ASP A 128 -2.91 -4.93 0.80
N ALA A 129 -1.84 -4.74 1.58
CA ALA A 129 -1.93 -4.42 2.99
C ALA A 129 -2.71 -3.11 3.26
N THR A 130 -2.52 -2.09 2.41
CA THR A 130 -3.21 -0.80 2.55
C THR A 130 -4.68 -0.92 2.19
N ALA A 131 -4.99 -1.69 1.16
CA ALA A 131 -6.36 -1.98 0.74
C ALA A 131 -7.12 -2.75 1.84
N THR A 132 -6.48 -3.75 2.46
CA THR A 132 -7.04 -4.48 3.61
C THR A 132 -7.33 -3.54 4.77
N ARG A 133 -6.38 -2.64 5.09
CA ARG A 133 -6.55 -1.65 6.16
C ARG A 133 -7.75 -0.71 5.90
N TYR A 134 -8.02 -0.33 4.66
CA TYR A 134 -9.20 0.48 4.33
C TYR A 134 -10.51 -0.30 4.47
N LEU A 135 -10.55 -1.53 3.97
CA LEU A 135 -11.73 -2.39 4.14
C LEU A 135 -12.02 -2.64 5.62
N ASP A 136 -10.99 -2.90 6.44
CA ASP A 136 -11.12 -3.04 7.89
C ASP A 136 -11.65 -1.79 8.58
N LEU A 137 -11.28 -0.60 8.10
CA LEU A 137 -11.84 0.65 8.63
C LEU A 137 -13.34 0.75 8.33
N LEU A 138 -13.78 0.34 7.14
CA LEU A 138 -15.18 0.39 6.74
C LEU A 138 -16.02 -0.65 7.48
N VAL A 139 -15.44 -1.83 7.74
CA VAL A 139 -16.07 -2.86 8.58
C VAL A 139 -16.19 -2.37 10.03
N ARG A 140 -15.13 -1.78 10.60
CA ARG A 140 -15.18 -1.19 11.95
C ARG A 140 -16.17 -0.03 12.07
N GLN A 141 -16.41 0.70 10.98
CA GLN A 141 -17.41 1.77 10.92
C GLN A 141 -18.83 1.24 10.66
N ASN A 142 -19.04 -0.08 10.63
CA ASN A 142 -20.32 -0.73 10.30
C ASN A 142 -20.89 -0.35 8.93
N ARG A 143 -20.03 0.10 8.01
CA ARG A 143 -20.45 0.47 6.65
C ARG A 143 -20.32 -0.68 5.64
N LEU A 144 -19.46 -1.66 5.92
CA LEU A 144 -19.37 -2.93 5.18
C LEU A 144 -19.44 -4.10 6.15
N ARG A 145 -19.93 -5.25 5.67
CA ARG A 145 -19.88 -6.52 6.41
C ARG A 145 -18.83 -7.43 5.79
N ASN A 146 -18.00 -8.05 6.62
CA ASN A 146 -17.07 -9.07 6.17
C ASN A 146 -17.80 -10.42 6.09
N ILE A 147 -17.73 -11.07 4.93
CA ILE A 147 -18.40 -12.34 4.64
C ILE A 147 -17.45 -13.56 4.69
N GLY A 148 -16.16 -13.35 5.03
CA GLY A 148 -15.16 -14.42 5.03
C GLY A 148 -14.30 -14.47 6.30
N VAL A 149 -13.67 -15.64 6.52
CA VAL A 149 -12.73 -15.85 7.61
C VAL A 149 -11.40 -15.17 7.26
N LYS A 150 -10.99 -14.22 8.09
CA LYS A 150 -9.70 -13.54 7.94
C LYS A 150 -8.61 -14.46 8.48
N SER A 151 -8.08 -15.33 7.64
CA SER A 151 -6.91 -16.12 8.00
C SER A 151 -5.71 -15.17 8.16
N ARG A 152 -5.22 -15.01 9.39
CA ARG A 152 -3.95 -14.31 9.63
C ARG A 152 -2.83 -15.26 9.22
N ARG A 153 -2.16 -14.96 8.09
CA ARG A 153 -0.83 -15.52 7.82
C ARG A 153 0.23 -14.72 8.57
#